data_AF-A0A5J5RK03-F1
#
_entry.id   AF-A0A5J5RK03-F1
#
_cell.length_a   1.000
_cell.length_b   1.000
_cell.length_c   1.000
_cell.angle_alpha   90.00
_cell.angle_beta   90.00
_cell.angle_gamma   90.00
#
_symmetry.space_group_name_H-M   'P 1'
#
loop_
_entity.id
_entity.type
_entity.pdbx_description
1 polymer ?
#
loop_
_entity_poly.entity_id
_entity_poly.type
_entity_poly.pdbx_seq_one_letter_code
_entity_poly.pdbx_strand_id
1 'polypeptide(L)'
;MVVAAAAFSGETLWAEAAVTCNPIELSPCLAAVMSSTPPSETCCSRLREQTPCFCGYLNDPSLRQFADNPIIRTVGNACGVAYPQC
;
A
#
# COMPACT_ATOMS: atom_id res chain seq x y z
N MET A 1 21.18 -0.86 47.78
CA MET A 1 20.43 0.26 47.17
C MET A 1 19.74 -0.28 45.93
N VAL A 2 18.43 -0.12 45.89
CA VAL A 2 17.50 -0.77 44.97
C VAL A 2 17.63 -0.23 43.54
N VAL A 3 17.82 -1.11 42.56
CA VAL A 3 17.49 -0.80 41.17
C VAL A 3 16.37 -1.75 40.80
N ALA A 4 15.19 -1.19 40.58
CA ALA A 4 13.95 -1.92 40.36
C ALA A 4 14.04 -2.78 39.11
N ALA A 5 13.67 -4.06 39.24
CA ALA A 5 13.35 -4.91 38.09
C ALA A 5 12.02 -4.44 37.51
N ALA A 6 12.05 -3.80 36.34
CA ALA A 6 10.86 -3.58 35.53
C ALA A 6 10.73 -4.74 34.53
N ALA A 7 9.80 -5.65 34.79
CA ALA A 7 9.25 -6.53 33.78
C ALA A 7 8.06 -5.80 33.15
N PHE A 8 8.18 -5.37 31.89
CA PHE A 8 7.04 -5.04 31.03
C PHE A 8 7.30 -5.62 29.64
N SER A 9 6.42 -6.57 29.31
CA SER A 9 5.97 -7.07 28.01
C SER A 9 6.89 -6.90 26.81
N GLY A 10 7.27 -8.04 26.23
CA GLY A 10 7.93 -8.08 24.93
C GLY A 10 7.10 -7.39 23.85
N GLU A 11 7.75 -6.48 23.15
CA GLU A 11 7.56 -6.31 21.72
C GLU A 11 8.80 -6.94 21.08
N THR A 12 8.59 -8.11 20.50
CA THR A 12 9.49 -8.54 19.44
C THR A 12 9.45 -7.43 18.40
N LEU A 13 10.48 -6.58 18.33
CA LEU A 13 10.70 -5.68 17.20
C LEU A 13 10.89 -6.55 15.97
N TRP A 14 9.79 -7.02 15.41
CA TRP A 14 9.73 -7.39 14.03
C TRP A 14 9.86 -6.04 13.36
N ALA A 15 11.04 -5.79 12.80
CA ALA A 15 11.16 -4.80 11.75
C ALA A 15 10.33 -5.35 10.57
N GLU A 16 9.00 -5.30 10.70
CA GLU A 16 8.15 -5.10 9.56
C GLU A 16 8.72 -3.83 8.93
N ALA A 17 9.31 -3.97 7.73
CA ALA A 17 9.72 -2.83 6.96
C ALA A 17 8.49 -1.92 6.90
N ALA A 18 8.50 -0.85 7.69
CA ALA A 18 7.35 0.04 7.80
C ALA A 18 7.21 0.64 6.40
N VAL A 19 6.31 0.06 5.61
CA VAL A 19 6.02 0.59 4.29
C VAL A 19 5.41 1.95 4.56
N THR A 20 6.18 3.00 4.29
CA THR A 20 5.68 4.36 4.36
C THR A 20 4.54 4.46 3.37
N CYS A 21 3.32 4.62 3.87
CA CYS A 21 2.14 4.82 3.05
C CYS A 21 2.25 6.17 2.34
N ASN A 22 2.79 6.15 1.13
CA ASN A 22 2.90 7.30 0.26
C ASN A 22 2.34 6.97 -1.14
N PRO A 23 1.19 7.55 -1.54
CA PRO A 23 0.61 7.29 -2.84
C PRO A 23 1.51 7.72 -4.02
N ILE A 24 2.49 8.61 -3.80
CA ILE A 24 3.47 9.02 -4.82
C ILE A 24 4.36 7.84 -5.25
N GLU A 25 4.58 6.85 -4.39
CA GLU A 25 5.32 5.62 -4.73
C GLU A 25 4.59 4.76 -5.79
N LEU A 26 3.30 5.03 -6.05
CA LEU A 26 2.53 4.42 -7.15
C LEU A 26 2.67 5.18 -8.49
N SER A 27 3.46 6.26 -8.54
CA SER A 27 3.74 6.99 -9.79
C SER A 27 4.21 6.12 -10.97
N PRO A 28 4.93 4.99 -10.80
CA PRO A 28 5.26 4.10 -11.91
C PRO A 28 4.04 3.45 -12.58
N CYS A 29 2.90 3.38 -11.87
CA CYS A 29 1.63 2.89 -12.41
C CYS A 29 0.87 3.93 -13.22
N LEU A 30 1.26 5.21 -13.17
CA LEU A 30 0.53 6.30 -13.82
C LEU A 30 0.46 6.09 -15.34
N ALA A 31 1.54 5.60 -15.96
CA ALA A 31 1.54 5.27 -17.39
C ALA A 31 0.50 4.18 -17.75
N ALA A 32 0.39 3.15 -16.92
CA ALA A 32 -0.59 2.08 -17.12
C ALA A 32 -2.04 2.59 -16.95
N VAL A 33 -2.26 3.46 -15.97
CA VAL A 33 -3.58 4.06 -15.72
C VAL A 33 -3.97 5.06 -16.82
N MET A 34 -3.05 5.92 -17.27
CA MET A 34 -3.33 6.95 -18.27
C MET A 34 -3.44 6.39 -19.69
N SER A 35 -2.60 5.43 -20.06
CA SER A 35 -2.52 4.90 -21.42
C SER A 35 -3.25 3.57 -21.59
N SER A 36 -3.86 3.03 -20.54
CA SER A 36 -4.50 1.70 -20.54
C SER A 36 -3.56 0.59 -21.05
N THR A 37 -2.28 0.73 -20.77
CA THR A 37 -1.23 -0.22 -21.14
C THR A 37 -0.97 -1.20 -19.99
N PRO A 38 -0.40 -2.39 -20.27
CA PRO A 38 -0.01 -3.32 -19.23
C PRO A 38 0.96 -2.66 -18.23
N PRO A 39 0.79 -2.93 -16.91
CA PRO A 39 1.64 -2.33 -15.88
C PRO A 39 3.08 -2.83 -15.98
N SER A 40 4.03 -1.96 -15.64
CA SER A 40 5.44 -2.32 -15.51
C SER A 40 5.68 -3.19 -14.28
N GLU A 41 6.78 -3.94 -14.28
CA GLU A 41 7.18 -4.74 -13.12
C GLU A 41 7.38 -3.86 -11.87
N THR A 42 7.99 -2.69 -12.04
CA THR A 42 8.16 -1.69 -10.98
C THR A 42 6.82 -1.22 -10.42
N CYS A 43 5.83 -0.94 -11.29
CA CYS A 43 4.47 -0.62 -10.84
C CYS A 43 3.90 -1.73 -9.96
N CYS A 44 3.96 -2.99 -10.43
CA CYS A 44 3.40 -4.10 -9.67
C CYS A 44 4.14 -4.37 -8.36
N SER A 45 5.47 -4.16 -8.29
CA SER A 45 6.22 -4.27 -7.04
C SER A 45 5.73 -3.24 -6.02
N ARG A 46 5.69 -1.96 -6.41
CA ARG A 46 5.23 -0.86 -5.54
C ARG A 46 3.79 -1.01 -5.12
N LEU A 47 2.93 -1.49 -6.02
CA LEU A 47 1.52 -1.73 -5.71
C LEU A 47 1.37 -2.85 -4.66
N ARG A 48 2.12 -3.95 -4.77
CA ARG A 48 2.10 -5.02 -3.77
C ARG A 48 2.67 -4.59 -2.42
N GLU A 49 3.77 -3.84 -2.43
CA GLU A 49 4.37 -3.29 -1.22
C GLU A 49 3.38 -2.43 -0.44
N GLN A 50 2.54 -1.65 -1.12
CA GLN A 50 1.56 -0.76 -0.50
C GLN A 50 0.20 -1.39 -0.18
N THR A 51 0.05 -2.70 -0.34
CA THR A 51 -1.18 -3.43 0.06
C THR A 51 -1.72 -3.05 1.45
N PRO A 52 -0.92 -2.98 2.53
CA PRO A 52 -1.42 -2.59 3.85
C PRO A 52 -1.96 -1.15 3.92
N CYS A 53 -1.56 -0.28 2.99
CA CYS A 53 -1.94 1.14 2.97
C CYS A 53 -3.26 1.41 2.25
N PHE A 54 -3.75 0.51 1.41
CA PHE A 54 -4.88 0.81 0.52
C PHE A 54 -6.17 1.15 1.27
N CYS A 55 -6.44 0.53 2.42
CA CYS A 55 -7.59 0.93 3.24
C CYS A 55 -7.47 2.38 3.72
N GLY A 56 -6.27 2.81 4.10
CA GLY A 56 -6.00 4.20 4.43
C GLY A 56 -6.31 5.13 3.26
N TYR A 57 -5.92 4.76 2.04
CA TYR A 57 -6.22 5.55 0.83
C TYR A 57 -7.72 5.56 0.49
N LEU A 58 -8.44 4.45 0.69
CA LEU A 58 -9.88 4.39 0.43
C LEU A 58 -10.72 5.19 1.44
N ASN A 59 -10.17 5.44 2.63
CA ASN A 59 -10.78 6.27 3.66
C ASN A 59 -10.57 7.77 3.41
N ASP A 60 -9.58 8.15 2.61
CA ASP A 60 -9.40 9.55 2.19
C ASP A 60 -10.33 9.84 0.99
N PRO A 61 -11.34 10.71 1.13
CA PRO A 61 -12.26 11.03 0.04
C PRO A 61 -11.55 11.62 -1.19
N SER A 62 -10.43 12.30 -1.00
CA SER A 62 -9.61 12.87 -2.07
C SER A 62 -8.92 11.78 -2.90
N LEU A 63 -8.58 10.65 -2.28
CA LEU A 63 -7.92 9.53 -2.94
C LEU A 63 -8.93 8.48 -3.45
N ARG A 64 -10.08 8.34 -2.78
CA ARG A 64 -11.14 7.39 -3.11
C ARG A 64 -11.64 7.53 -4.55
N GLN A 65 -11.79 8.76 -5.03
CA GLN A 65 -12.22 9.05 -6.41
C GLN A 65 -11.30 8.40 -7.47
N PHE A 66 -10.01 8.22 -7.17
CA PHE A 66 -9.07 7.55 -8.06
C PHE A 66 -9.23 6.03 -7.98
N ALA A 67 -9.46 5.48 -6.78
CA ALA A 67 -9.63 4.05 -6.58
C ALA A 67 -10.94 3.48 -7.17
N ASP A 68 -11.98 4.33 -7.28
CA ASP A 68 -13.25 3.97 -7.92
C ASP A 68 -13.16 3.93 -9.46
N ASN A 69 -12.04 4.36 -10.05
CA ASN A 69 -11.82 4.27 -11.49
C ASN A 69 -11.61 2.80 -11.93
N PRO A 70 -12.38 2.28 -12.91
CA PRO A 70 -12.27 0.90 -13.36
C PRO A 70 -10.89 0.52 -13.91
N ILE A 71 -10.13 1.50 -14.45
CA ILE A 71 -8.77 1.27 -14.94
C ILE A 71 -7.84 0.94 -13.76
N ILE A 72 -7.96 1.60 -12.61
CA ILE A 72 -7.14 1.31 -11.43
C ILE A 72 -7.40 -0.11 -10.93
N ARG A 73 -8.66 -0.54 -10.90
CA ARG A 73 -9.02 -1.92 -10.55
C ARG A 73 -8.41 -2.92 -11.55
N THR A 74 -8.38 -2.58 -12.83
CA THR A 74 -7.77 -3.43 -13.88
C THR A 74 -6.25 -3.53 -13.69
N VAL A 75 -5.56 -2.43 -13.40
CA VAL A 75 -4.12 -2.41 -13.09
C VAL A 75 -3.80 -3.24 -11.84
N GLY A 76 -4.61 -3.13 -10.78
CA GLY A 76 -4.49 -3.95 -9.58
C GLY A 76 -4.60 -5.44 -9.88
N ASN A 77 -5.65 -5.84 -10.60
CA ASN A 77 -5.85 -7.23 -11.01
C ASN A 77 -4.70 -7.76 -11.87
N ALA A 78 -4.19 -6.96 -12.82
CA ALA A 78 -3.05 -7.33 -13.66
C ALA A 78 -1.76 -7.56 -12.85
N CYS A 79 -1.59 -6.85 -11.73
CA CYS A 79 -0.48 -7.02 -10.81
C CYS A 79 -0.69 -8.10 -9.73
N GLY A 80 -1.85 -8.77 -9.73
CA GLY A 80 -2.22 -9.77 -8.70
C GLY A 80 -2.61 -9.16 -7.35
N VAL A 81 -2.96 -7.87 -7.33
CA VAL A 81 -3.39 -7.15 -6.13
C VAL A 81 -4.91 -7.07 -6.13
N ALA A 82 -5.54 -7.77 -5.18
CA ALA A 82 -6.98 -7.72 -5.00
C ALA A 82 -7.42 -6.34 -4.49
N TYR A 83 -8.61 -5.90 -4.91
CA TYR A 83 -9.23 -4.72 -4.33
C TYR A 83 -9.54 -5.00 -2.85
N PRO A 84 -9.04 -4.18 -1.91
CA PRO A 84 -9.15 -4.49 -0.49
C PRO A 84 -10.62 -4.39 -0.03
N GLN A 85 -10.96 -5.18 0.99
CA GLN A 85 -12.20 -5.02 1.74
C GLN A 85 -11.85 -4.32 3.04
N CYS A 86 -12.24 -3.06 3.09
CA CYS A 86 -12.19 -2.15 4.21
C CYS A 86 -13.66 -1.69 4.39
#